data_AF-A0A1D1ZWA3-F1
#
_entry.id   AF-A0A1D1ZWA3-F1
#
_cell.length_a   1.000
_cell.length_b   1.000
_cell.length_c   1.000
_cell.angle_alpha   90.00
_cell.angle_beta   90.00
_cell.angle_gamma   90.00
#
_symmetry.space_group_name_H-M   'P 1'
#
loop_
_entity.id
_entity.type
_entity.pdbx_description
1 polymer ?
#
loop_
_entity_poly.entity_id
_entity_poly.type
_entity_poly.pdbx_seq_one_letter_code
_entity_poly.pdbx_strand_id
1 'polypeptide(L)'
;MTPPTRALLHRNERWMALIDLDEFLVIRDATPDLPTLLHDYESAGALVVNWVVFGSSGQTVRSPLEPLASFWMCAPDQHSENLHVKSIVQPARVAGVTTDPHHLKYVEPYFAVNTTHDRVDGPKSERQASDRLALYHYALKSEEEYQAKMKRGSGMGNQKTMAFFHYVNNYTAAVCLDGIDKGRYLASFVS
;
A
#
# COMPACT_ATOMS: atom_id res chain seq x y z
N MET A 1 -0.65 -32.65 -16.70
CA MET A 1 0.24 -31.62 -16.12
C MET A 1 0.02 -30.33 -16.89
N THR A 2 -0.75 -29.41 -16.33
CA THR A 2 -0.99 -28.08 -16.90
C THR A 2 0.27 -27.24 -16.64
N PRO A 3 0.88 -26.58 -17.64
CA PRO A 3 2.03 -25.73 -17.38
C PRO A 3 1.61 -24.56 -16.48
N PRO A 4 2.44 -24.12 -15.52
CA PRO A 4 2.10 -22.99 -14.68
C PRO A 4 2.01 -21.76 -15.57
N THR A 5 0.92 -21.02 -15.43
CA THR A 5 0.68 -19.73 -16.09
C THR A 5 1.85 -18.81 -15.75
N ARG A 6 2.76 -18.62 -16.71
CA ARG A 6 3.89 -17.72 -16.56
C ARG A 6 3.31 -16.30 -16.58
N ALA A 7 3.22 -15.66 -15.42
CA ALA A 7 2.95 -14.23 -15.36
C ALA A 7 3.98 -13.54 -16.28
N LEU A 8 3.48 -12.86 -17.32
CA LEU A 8 4.29 -12.12 -18.27
C LEU A 8 4.78 -10.86 -17.56
N LEU A 9 5.82 -11.03 -16.73
CA LEU A 9 6.63 -9.91 -16.29
C LEU A 9 7.45 -9.48 -17.51
N HIS A 10 7.12 -8.32 -18.08
CA HIS A 10 8.01 -7.64 -18.99
C HIS A 10 9.35 -7.44 -18.24
N ARG A 11 10.45 -7.86 -18.88
CA ARG A 11 11.79 -7.91 -18.25
C ARG A 11 12.62 -6.66 -18.53
N ASN A 12 12.05 -5.67 -19.22
CA ASN A 12 12.76 -4.46 -19.62
C ASN A 12 12.56 -3.31 -18.62
N GLU A 13 11.58 -3.43 -17.74
CA GLU A 13 11.30 -2.51 -16.65
C GLU A 13 12.25 -2.78 -15.49
N ARG A 14 12.91 -1.72 -15.02
CA ARG A 14 13.84 -1.82 -13.89
C ARG A 14 13.10 -2.14 -12.58
N TRP A 15 11.95 -1.51 -12.40
CA TRP A 15 11.10 -1.63 -11.21
C TRP A 15 9.63 -1.78 -11.63
N MET A 16 8.86 -2.55 -10.87
CA MET A 16 7.43 -2.76 -11.08
C MET A 16 6.71 -2.82 -9.73
N ALA A 17 5.58 -2.14 -9.60
CA ALA A 17 4.72 -2.20 -8.42
C ALA A 17 3.31 -2.59 -8.82
N LEU A 18 2.66 -3.44 -8.00
CA LEU A 18 1.26 -3.80 -8.12
C LEU A 18 0.57 -3.34 -6.84
N ILE A 19 -0.15 -2.23 -6.93
CA ILE A 19 -0.88 -1.62 -5.81
C ILE A 19 -2.36 -1.45 -6.17
N ASP A 20 -3.20 -1.39 -5.16
CA ASP A 20 -4.66 -1.26 -5.32
C ASP A 20 -5.04 0.19 -5.62
N LEU A 21 -6.23 0.40 -6.18
CA LEU A 21 -6.72 1.74 -6.57
C LEU A 21 -6.99 2.67 -5.37
N ASP A 22 -7.11 2.12 -4.17
CA ASP A 22 -7.24 2.86 -2.91
C ASP A 22 -5.91 2.96 -2.15
N GLU A 23 -4.79 2.70 -2.82
CA GLU A 23 -3.44 2.79 -2.26
C GLU A 23 -2.57 3.86 -2.94
N PHE A 24 -1.74 4.53 -2.15
CA PHE A 24 -0.85 5.61 -2.62
C PHE A 24 0.55 5.46 -2.05
N LEU A 25 1.58 5.53 -2.90
CA LEU A 25 2.98 5.60 -2.45
C LEU A 25 3.30 7.03 -2.00
N VAL A 26 3.69 7.18 -0.74
CA VAL A 26 3.96 8.48 -0.12
C VAL A 26 5.39 8.51 0.41
N ILE A 27 6.22 9.34 -0.20
CA ILE A 27 7.58 9.64 0.30
C ILE A 27 7.46 10.58 1.49
N ARG A 28 8.06 10.18 2.62
CA ARG A 28 7.93 10.84 3.92
C ARG A 28 9.23 11.46 4.43
N ASP A 29 10.34 11.23 3.73
CA ASP A 29 11.60 11.94 3.94
C ASP A 29 11.80 13.06 2.89
N ALA A 30 13.01 13.62 2.85
CA ALA A 30 13.37 14.69 1.93
C ALA A 30 13.71 14.21 0.50
N THR A 31 13.54 12.93 0.18
CA THR A 31 13.82 12.40 -1.17
C THR A 31 12.84 13.02 -2.19
N PRO A 32 13.33 13.51 -3.34
CA PRO A 32 12.49 14.30 -4.25
C PRO A 32 11.44 13.47 -5.00
N ASP A 33 11.76 12.21 -5.33
CA ASP A 33 10.91 11.35 -6.13
C ASP A 33 11.20 9.86 -5.90
N LEU A 34 10.28 9.01 -6.39
CA LEU A 34 10.36 7.57 -6.20
C LEU A 34 11.56 6.94 -6.93
N PRO A 35 11.92 7.33 -8.18
CA PRO A 35 13.14 6.82 -8.81
C PRO A 35 14.42 7.08 -8.01
N THR A 36 14.58 8.27 -7.44
CA THR A 36 15.72 8.63 -6.58
C THR A 36 15.73 7.76 -5.33
N LEU A 37 14.58 7.57 -4.67
CA LEU A 37 14.47 6.68 -3.52
C LEU A 37 14.85 5.24 -3.86
N LEU A 38 14.38 4.72 -5.00
CA LEU A 38 14.61 3.35 -5.42
C LEU A 38 16.09 3.06 -5.77
N HIS A 39 16.89 4.09 -6.03
CA HIS A 39 18.33 3.93 -6.27
C HIS A 39 19.04 3.26 -5.09
N ASP A 40 18.64 3.58 -3.86
CA ASP A 40 19.26 3.05 -2.65
C ASP A 40 19.02 1.56 -2.45
N TYR A 41 17.99 0.99 -3.11
CA TYR A 41 17.58 -0.42 -2.96
C TYR A 41 17.95 -1.27 -4.17
N GLU A 42 18.81 -0.76 -5.05
CA GLU A 42 19.22 -1.44 -6.28
C GLU A 42 20.00 -2.73 -6.03
N SER A 43 20.45 -3.04 -4.82
CA SER A 43 21.08 -4.31 -4.47
C SER A 43 20.07 -5.41 -4.10
N ALA A 44 18.81 -5.07 -3.82
CA ALA A 44 17.77 -6.00 -3.38
C ALA A 44 16.94 -6.58 -4.55
N GLY A 45 16.22 -7.67 -4.32
CA GLY A 45 15.24 -8.21 -5.28
C GLY A 45 13.97 -7.36 -5.37
N ALA A 46 13.60 -6.71 -4.27
CA ALA A 46 12.50 -5.78 -4.17
C ALA A 46 12.67 -4.84 -2.97
N LEU A 47 12.04 -3.67 -3.05
CA LEU A 47 11.70 -2.85 -1.89
C LEU A 47 10.28 -3.21 -1.46
N VAL A 48 10.07 -3.57 -0.20
CA VAL A 48 8.74 -3.74 0.39
C VAL A 48 8.35 -2.50 1.17
N VAL A 49 7.09 -2.10 1.02
CA VAL A 49 6.55 -0.87 1.60
C VAL A 49 5.41 -1.23 2.52
N ASN A 50 5.52 -0.82 3.78
CA ASN A 50 4.49 -1.03 4.79
C ASN A 50 3.23 -0.22 4.50
N TRP A 51 2.07 -0.81 4.80
CA TRP A 51 0.83 -0.06 4.87
C TRP A 51 0.85 1.01 5.97
N VAL A 52 0.12 2.09 5.71
CA VAL A 52 -0.46 2.98 6.71
C VAL A 52 -1.95 2.99 6.44
N VAL A 53 -2.74 2.34 7.28
CA VAL A 53 -4.18 2.14 7.03
C VAL A 53 -4.98 3.34 7.49
N PHE A 54 -5.81 3.88 6.61
CA PHE A 54 -6.71 5.00 6.87
C PHE A 54 -8.17 4.54 6.99
N GLY A 55 -8.87 5.11 7.98
CA GLY A 55 -10.30 4.92 8.19
C GLY A 55 -11.14 6.01 7.53
N SER A 56 -12.42 6.10 7.88
CA SER A 56 -13.33 7.10 7.32
C SER A 56 -13.08 8.52 7.83
N SER A 57 -12.21 8.69 8.84
CA SER A 57 -12.03 9.95 9.57
C SER A 57 -13.34 10.51 10.14
N GLY A 58 -14.31 9.63 10.44
CA GLY A 58 -15.64 9.99 10.91
C GLY A 58 -16.55 10.60 9.84
N GLN A 59 -16.13 10.65 8.57
CA GLN A 59 -16.95 11.22 7.51
C GLN A 59 -18.11 10.31 7.13
N THR A 60 -19.30 10.88 7.07
CA THR A 60 -20.52 10.18 6.70
C THR A 60 -20.90 10.39 5.24
N VAL A 61 -20.53 11.54 4.66
CA VAL A 61 -20.82 11.95 3.27
C VAL A 61 -19.54 11.95 2.45
N ARG A 62 -19.66 11.63 1.16
CA ARG A 62 -18.54 11.67 0.21
C ARG A 62 -17.88 13.05 0.16
N SER A 63 -16.56 13.07 0.28
CA SER A 63 -15.74 14.26 0.03
C SER A 63 -15.69 14.59 -1.47
N PRO A 64 -15.74 15.87 -1.86
CA PRO A 64 -15.47 16.29 -3.23
C PRO A 64 -13.97 16.24 -3.58
N LEU A 65 -13.09 16.06 -2.59
CA LEU A 65 -11.65 15.93 -2.78
C LEU A 65 -11.23 14.46 -2.92
N GLU A 66 -10.03 14.23 -3.45
CA GLU A 66 -9.43 12.91 -3.51
C GLU A 66 -9.12 12.34 -2.10
N PRO A 67 -9.01 11.01 -1.93
CA PRO A 67 -8.78 10.39 -0.63
C PRO A 67 -7.59 10.97 0.14
N LEU A 68 -6.49 11.24 -0.59
CA LEU A 68 -5.26 11.81 -0.04
C LEU A 68 -5.47 13.15 0.66
N ALA A 69 -6.42 13.96 0.18
CA ALA A 69 -6.78 15.27 0.76
C ALA A 69 -8.00 15.22 1.69
N SER A 70 -8.64 14.05 1.82
CA SER A 70 -9.94 13.92 2.49
C SER A 70 -9.85 13.21 3.83
N PHE A 71 -9.02 12.17 3.98
CA PHE A 71 -9.04 11.32 5.17
C PHE A 71 -7.68 11.38 5.90
N TRP A 72 -7.71 11.67 7.21
CA TRP A 72 -6.55 11.96 8.04
C TRP A 72 -6.43 11.08 9.29
N MET A 73 -7.43 10.24 9.57
CA MET A 73 -7.40 9.31 10.70
C MET A 73 -6.85 7.95 10.24
N CYS A 74 -5.74 7.54 10.85
CA CYS A 74 -4.95 6.38 10.47
C CYS A 74 -4.75 5.41 11.64
N ALA A 75 -4.35 4.18 11.33
CA ALA A 75 -3.89 3.21 12.32
C ALA A 75 -2.59 3.72 12.97
N PRO A 76 -2.44 3.58 14.30
CA PRO A 76 -1.22 4.01 14.99
C PRO A 76 0.00 3.25 14.47
N ASP A 77 1.17 3.83 14.66
CA ASP A 77 2.43 3.18 14.30
C ASP A 77 2.55 1.82 15.00
N GLN A 78 3.15 0.86 14.28
CA GLN A 78 3.30 -0.54 14.70
C GLN A 78 1.98 -1.31 14.92
N HIS A 79 0.82 -0.77 14.52
CA HIS A 79 -0.41 -1.55 14.47
C HIS A 79 -0.24 -2.77 13.55
N SER A 80 -0.84 -3.91 13.91
CA SER A 80 -0.64 -5.19 13.21
C SER A 80 -1.04 -5.18 11.72
N GLU A 81 -1.96 -4.29 11.35
CA GLU A 81 -2.35 -4.06 9.95
C GLU A 81 -1.29 -3.29 9.16
N ASN A 82 -0.57 -2.37 9.80
CA ASN A 82 0.53 -1.60 9.18
C ASN A 82 1.79 -2.47 8.95
N LEU A 83 1.85 -3.68 9.52
CA LEU A 83 2.93 -4.63 9.25
C LEU A 83 2.81 -5.28 7.87
N HIS A 84 1.63 -5.27 7.25
CA HIS A 84 1.48 -5.73 5.87
C HIS A 84 2.31 -4.89 4.91
N VAL A 85 2.85 -5.56 3.90
CA VAL A 85 3.68 -4.91 2.89
C VAL A 85 3.17 -5.18 1.48
N LYS A 86 3.48 -4.27 0.56
CA LYS A 86 3.49 -4.57 -0.88
C LYS A 86 4.88 -4.38 -1.45
N SER A 87 5.16 -5.11 -2.51
CA SER A 87 6.48 -5.15 -3.14
C SER A 87 6.56 -4.21 -4.36
N ILE A 88 7.60 -3.39 -4.41
CA ILE A 88 8.14 -2.75 -5.61
C ILE A 88 9.32 -3.60 -6.06
N VAL A 89 9.13 -4.39 -7.10
CA VAL A 89 10.00 -5.52 -7.46
C VAL A 89 10.91 -5.15 -8.61
N GLN A 90 12.10 -5.75 -8.67
CA GLN A 90 12.92 -5.76 -9.89
C GLN A 90 12.60 -7.04 -10.68
N PRO A 91 11.84 -6.98 -11.79
CA PRO A 91 11.35 -8.18 -12.49
C PRO A 91 12.46 -9.14 -12.93
N ALA A 92 13.64 -8.61 -13.28
CA ALA A 92 14.81 -9.40 -13.66
C ALA A 92 15.35 -10.30 -12.53
N ARG A 93 15.00 -10.00 -11.27
CA ARG A 93 15.45 -10.71 -10.06
C ARG A 93 14.37 -11.61 -9.46
N VAL A 94 13.19 -11.67 -10.07
CA VAL A 94 12.08 -12.53 -9.63
C VAL A 94 12.25 -13.93 -10.22
N ALA A 95 12.29 -14.94 -9.35
CA ALA A 95 12.33 -16.35 -9.72
C ALA A 95 10.92 -16.93 -9.95
N GLY A 96 9.90 -16.40 -9.26
CA GLY A 96 8.51 -16.83 -9.42
C GLY A 96 7.55 -16.17 -8.45
N VAL A 97 6.26 -16.46 -8.64
CA VAL A 97 5.18 -16.02 -7.73
C VAL A 97 5.03 -17.01 -6.56
N THR A 98 4.57 -16.52 -5.41
CA THR A 98 4.12 -17.40 -4.32
C THR A 98 2.60 -17.57 -4.37
N THR A 99 2.03 -18.30 -3.41
CA THR A 99 0.58 -18.39 -3.23
C THR A 99 -0.02 -17.11 -2.66
N ASP A 100 0.82 -16.22 -2.14
CA ASP A 100 0.45 -14.91 -1.62
C ASP A 100 0.89 -13.82 -2.63
N PRO A 101 -0.01 -12.92 -3.07
CA PRO A 101 0.34 -11.91 -4.08
C PRO A 101 1.22 -10.77 -3.51
N HIS A 102 1.42 -10.71 -2.20
CA HIS A 102 2.19 -9.65 -1.54
C HIS A 102 3.68 -10.00 -1.42
N HIS A 103 4.04 -11.27 -1.63
CA HIS A 103 5.42 -11.77 -1.60
C HIS A 103 5.79 -12.63 -2.82
N LEU A 104 7.01 -12.45 -3.35
CA LEU A 104 7.56 -13.16 -4.50
C LEU A 104 8.80 -13.97 -4.12
N LYS A 105 9.13 -14.96 -4.96
CA LYS A 105 10.42 -15.66 -4.88
C LYS A 105 11.45 -14.92 -5.73
N TYR A 106 12.66 -14.79 -5.21
CA TYR A 106 13.77 -14.10 -5.89
C TYR A 106 14.84 -15.09 -6.35
N VAL A 107 15.62 -14.70 -7.35
CA VAL A 107 16.80 -15.45 -7.80
C VAL A 107 17.91 -15.20 -6.79
N GLU A 108 18.64 -16.23 -6.36
CA GLU A 108 19.80 -16.06 -5.50
C GLU A 108 20.85 -15.12 -6.13
N PRO A 109 21.48 -14.19 -5.36
CA PRO A 109 21.40 -14.01 -3.91
C PRO A 109 20.36 -12.96 -3.46
N TYR A 110 19.40 -12.61 -4.31
CA TYR A 110 18.49 -11.50 -4.06
C TYR A 110 17.35 -11.87 -3.11
N PHE A 111 16.88 -10.87 -2.35
CA PHE A 111 15.72 -10.96 -1.45
C PHE A 111 15.03 -9.60 -1.33
N ALA A 112 13.83 -9.56 -0.77
CA ALA A 112 13.12 -8.32 -0.52
C ALA A 112 13.61 -7.64 0.77
N VAL A 113 13.68 -6.31 0.76
CA VAL A 113 14.05 -5.50 1.94
C VAL A 113 13.05 -4.39 2.19
N ASN A 114 12.86 -3.99 3.44
CA ASN A 114 12.07 -2.79 3.77
C ASN A 114 12.93 -1.50 3.62
N THR A 115 12.38 -0.35 4.01
CA THR A 115 13.07 0.96 3.91
C THR A 115 14.26 1.10 4.87
N THR A 116 14.43 0.20 5.83
CA THR A 116 15.60 0.12 6.74
C THR A 116 16.61 -0.94 6.31
N HIS A 117 16.46 -1.54 5.12
CA HIS A 117 17.27 -2.64 4.58
C HIS A 117 17.15 -3.97 5.33
N ASP A 118 16.16 -4.13 6.21
CA ASP A 118 15.88 -5.42 6.85
C ASP A 118 15.20 -6.36 5.83
N ARG A 119 15.64 -7.62 5.81
CA ARG A 119 15.08 -8.66 4.95
C ARG A 119 13.63 -8.98 5.35
N VAL A 120 12.75 -9.14 4.37
CA VAL A 120 11.34 -9.51 4.56
C VAL A 120 10.96 -10.71 3.70
N ASP A 121 10.63 -11.83 4.34
CA ASP A 121 10.37 -13.13 3.68
C ASP A 121 8.88 -13.48 3.53
N GLY A 122 7.98 -12.50 3.67
CA GLY A 122 6.54 -12.75 3.63
C GLY A 122 5.68 -11.51 3.42
N PRO A 123 4.34 -11.65 3.58
CA PRO A 123 3.39 -10.56 3.36
C PRO A 123 3.41 -9.49 4.46
N LYS A 124 4.18 -9.72 5.52
CA LYS A 124 4.35 -8.79 6.65
C LYS A 124 5.83 -8.66 7.02
N SER A 125 6.24 -7.45 7.39
CA SER A 125 7.51 -7.23 8.08
C SER A 125 7.36 -7.46 9.58
N GLU A 126 8.48 -7.75 10.26
CA GLU A 126 8.48 -7.90 11.72
C GLU A 126 8.17 -6.59 12.45
N ARG A 127 8.59 -5.46 11.87
CA ARG A 127 8.35 -4.10 12.34
C ARG A 127 7.97 -3.21 11.17
N GLN A 128 7.10 -2.24 11.41
CA GLN A 128 6.75 -1.25 10.40
C GLN A 128 7.96 -0.33 10.17
N ALA A 129 8.37 -0.18 8.90
CA ALA A 129 9.43 0.70 8.44
C ALA A 129 8.86 1.64 7.36
N SER A 130 8.15 2.68 7.81
CA SER A 130 7.37 3.59 6.95
C SER A 130 7.85 5.04 7.01
N ASP A 131 8.95 5.35 7.69
CA ASP A 131 9.45 6.73 7.87
C ASP A 131 9.96 7.35 6.56
N ARG A 132 10.44 6.49 5.64
CA ARG A 132 11.01 6.92 4.37
C ARG A 132 10.00 6.89 3.23
N LEU A 133 9.31 5.75 3.11
CA LEU A 133 8.27 5.49 2.13
C LEU A 133 7.15 4.69 2.80
N ALA A 134 5.91 5.13 2.61
CA ALA A 134 4.72 4.46 3.12
C ALA A 134 3.74 4.16 1.98
N LEU A 135 2.98 3.08 2.13
CA LEU A 135 1.86 2.78 1.25
C LEU A 135 0.57 3.12 1.98
N TYR A 136 0.01 4.29 1.69
CA TYR A 136 -1.23 4.73 2.30
C TYR A 136 -2.37 3.90 1.76
N HIS A 137 -3.07 3.17 2.62
CA HIS A 137 -4.16 2.29 2.25
C HIS A 137 -5.46 2.86 2.83
N TYR A 138 -6.29 3.46 1.98
CA TYR A 138 -7.61 3.98 2.35
C TYR A 138 -8.64 2.84 2.41
N ALA A 139 -8.49 1.99 3.43
CA ALA A 139 -9.35 0.82 3.64
C ALA A 139 -10.84 1.20 3.72
N LEU A 140 -11.11 2.38 4.29
CA LEU A 140 -12.40 3.05 4.25
C LEU A 140 -12.31 4.42 3.58
N LYS A 141 -13.49 4.87 3.12
CA LYS A 141 -13.78 6.26 2.76
C LYS A 141 -14.99 6.70 3.61
N SER A 142 -15.80 7.66 3.14
CA SER A 142 -17.02 8.03 3.83
C SER A 142 -17.97 6.83 4.05
N GLU A 143 -18.84 6.93 5.06
CA GLU A 143 -19.88 5.91 5.30
C GLU A 143 -20.78 5.70 4.07
N GLU A 144 -21.21 6.79 3.42
CA GLU A 144 -21.97 6.76 2.16
C GLU A 144 -21.28 5.92 1.08
N GLU A 145 -19.99 6.16 0.84
CA GLU A 145 -19.21 5.41 -0.16
C GLU A 145 -19.05 3.94 0.24
N TYR A 146 -18.88 3.66 1.53
CA TYR A 146 -18.78 2.29 2.02
C TYR A 146 -20.10 1.53 1.86
N GLN A 147 -21.24 2.16 2.16
CA GLN A 147 -22.56 1.59 1.91
C GLN A 147 -22.79 1.32 0.42
N ALA A 148 -22.36 2.22 -0.47
CA ALA A 148 -22.39 1.99 -1.91
C ALA A 148 -21.49 0.80 -2.33
N LYS A 149 -20.28 0.67 -1.75
CA LYS A 149 -19.37 -0.46 -1.95
C LYS A 149 -20.01 -1.78 -1.49
N MET A 150 -20.71 -1.78 -0.35
CA MET A 150 -21.45 -2.94 0.14
C MET A 150 -22.56 -3.37 -0.82
N LYS A 151 -23.38 -2.42 -1.30
CA LYS A 151 -24.47 -2.70 -2.26
C LYS A 151 -23.95 -3.26 -3.59
N ARG A 152 -22.80 -2.76 -4.07
CA ARG A 152 -22.15 -3.27 -5.29
C ARG A 152 -21.61 -4.69 -5.12
N GLY A 153 -21.24 -5.08 -3.91
CA GLY A 153 -20.60 -6.37 -3.62
C GLY A 153 -19.12 -6.41 -4.00
N SER A 154 -18.45 -7.52 -3.69
CA SER A 154 -17.06 -7.76 -4.07
C SER A 154 -16.98 -8.74 -5.25
N GLY A 155 -15.94 -8.58 -6.08
CA GLY A 155 -15.68 -9.52 -7.19
C GLY A 155 -15.31 -10.94 -6.73
N MET A 156 -15.01 -11.13 -5.44
CA MET A 156 -14.68 -12.43 -4.83
C MET A 156 -15.83 -13.06 -4.06
N GLY A 157 -17.05 -12.50 -4.11
CA GLY A 157 -18.23 -13.07 -3.44
C GLY A 157 -18.30 -12.82 -1.92
N ASN A 158 -17.29 -12.21 -1.31
CA ASN A 158 -17.34 -11.79 0.08
C ASN A 158 -18.29 -10.59 0.25
N GLN A 159 -19.21 -10.68 1.21
CA GLN A 159 -20.06 -9.55 1.60
C GLN A 159 -19.39 -8.74 2.71
N LYS A 160 -19.04 -7.49 2.39
CA LYS A 160 -18.61 -6.53 3.39
C LYS A 160 -19.81 -6.10 4.24
N THR A 161 -19.62 -5.93 5.53
CA THR A 161 -20.67 -5.50 6.48
C THR A 161 -20.24 -4.24 7.22
N MET A 162 -21.18 -3.59 7.91
CA MET A 162 -20.86 -2.47 8.79
C MET A 162 -19.95 -2.86 9.97
N ALA A 163 -19.91 -4.15 10.36
CA ALA A 163 -18.96 -4.61 11.36
C ALA A 163 -17.50 -4.37 10.93
N PHE A 164 -17.17 -4.55 9.64
CA PHE A 164 -15.84 -4.21 9.13
C PHE A 164 -15.59 -2.70 9.13
N PHE A 165 -16.60 -1.88 8.81
CA PHE A 165 -16.48 -0.42 8.89
C PHE A 165 -16.14 0.05 10.32
N HIS A 166 -16.88 -0.46 11.30
CA HIS A 166 -16.63 -0.16 12.70
C HIS A 166 -15.29 -0.72 13.19
N TYR A 167 -14.93 -1.94 12.78
CA TYR A 167 -13.64 -2.54 13.12
C TYR A 167 -12.46 -1.68 12.66
N VAL A 168 -12.47 -1.24 11.38
CA VAL A 168 -11.40 -0.38 10.86
C VAL A 168 -11.37 0.95 11.58
N ASN A 169 -12.52 1.63 11.70
CA ASN A 169 -12.58 2.91 12.40
C ASN A 169 -12.18 2.83 13.89
N ASN A 170 -12.36 1.67 14.54
CA ASN A 170 -11.98 1.48 15.93
C ASN A 170 -10.45 1.52 16.14
N TYR A 171 -9.65 1.03 15.18
CA TYR A 171 -8.19 1.07 15.30
C TYR A 171 -7.55 2.25 14.56
N THR A 172 -8.24 2.90 13.62
CA THR A 172 -7.72 4.11 12.93
C THR A 172 -7.98 5.38 13.74
N ALA A 173 -7.36 5.47 14.92
CA ALA A 173 -7.59 6.54 15.89
C ALA A 173 -6.44 7.57 15.98
N ALA A 174 -5.34 7.38 15.24
CA ALA A 174 -4.22 8.32 15.19
C ALA A 174 -4.46 9.40 14.11
N VAL A 175 -3.83 10.56 14.27
CA VAL A 175 -3.90 11.67 13.30
C VAL A 175 -2.66 11.63 12.40
N CYS A 176 -2.86 11.42 11.10
CA CYS A 176 -1.84 11.44 10.06
C CYS A 176 -2.17 12.54 9.03
N LEU A 177 -1.38 13.63 9.01
CA LEU A 177 -1.64 14.82 8.18
C LEU A 177 -0.75 14.93 6.93
N ASP A 178 0.32 14.15 6.86
CA ASP A 178 1.30 14.16 5.80
C ASP A 178 0.72 13.81 4.41
N GLY A 179 -0.37 13.03 4.38
CA GLY A 179 -1.18 12.86 3.17
C GLY A 179 -1.93 14.11 2.75
N ILE A 180 -2.56 14.82 3.70
CA ILE A 180 -3.47 15.94 3.42
C ILE A 180 -2.74 17.06 2.69
N ASP A 181 -1.54 17.44 3.13
CA ASP A 181 -0.77 18.52 2.51
C ASP A 181 -0.38 18.16 1.07
N LYS A 182 0.06 16.92 0.84
CA LYS A 182 0.40 16.42 -0.51
C LYS A 182 -0.84 16.34 -1.40
N GLY A 183 -1.98 15.86 -0.88
CA GLY A 183 -3.23 15.78 -1.62
C GLY A 183 -3.77 17.14 -2.03
N ARG A 184 -3.70 18.13 -1.13
CA ARG A 184 -4.10 19.52 -1.43
C ARG A 184 -3.18 20.18 -2.46
N TYR A 185 -1.87 19.95 -2.34
CA TYR A 185 -0.91 20.40 -3.34
C TYR A 185 -1.24 19.83 -4.72
N LEU A 186 -1.50 18.52 -4.84
CA LEU A 186 -1.87 17.89 -6.11
C LEU A 186 -3.19 18.45 -6.67
N ALA A 187 -4.20 18.67 -5.81
CA ALA A 187 -5.47 19.24 -6.22
C ALA A 187 -5.35 20.67 -6.80
N SER A 188 -4.33 21.45 -6.38
CA SER A 188 -4.08 22.81 -6.87
C SER A 188 -3.65 22.89 -8.34
N PHE A 189 -3.23 21.77 -8.95
CA PHE A 189 -2.86 21.71 -10.38
C PHE A 189 -4.04 21.39 -11.30
N VAL A 190 -5.20 21.07 -10.75
CA VAL A 190 -6.39 20.63 -11.49
C VAL A 190 -7.49 21.70 -11.47
N SER A 191 -7.25 22.83 -10.78
CA SER A 191 -8.13 24.00 -10.68
C SER A 191 -7.80 25.10 -11.66
#